data_AF-A0A7V3H8S3-F1
#
_entry.id   AF-A0A7V3H8S3-F1
#
_cell.length_a   1.000
_cell.length_b   1.000
_cell.length_c   1.000
_cell.angle_alpha   90.00
_cell.angle_beta   90.00
_cell.angle_gamma   90.00
#
_symmetry.space_group_name_H-M   'P 1'
#
loop_
_entity.id
_entity.type
_entity.pdbx_description
1 polymer ?
#
loop_
_entity_poly.entity_id
_entity_poly.type
_entity_poly.pdbx_seq_one_letter_code
_entity_poly.pdbx_strand_id
1 'polypeptide(L)'
;MSMRPIIGAFLVLLAACGQPAEQKTSPSTEAAPTGRAQSPAPPRLGHETVIGTWSFDGSCASGDGMGINADGTAFYDEWGTGTWTINRQNQLVLDLVRREMGVEEDPGEPVRLTVDVQASSEEALEVVVNAAGETPREVTAMRCS
;
A
#
# COMPACT_ATOMS: atom_id res chain seq x y z
N MET A 1 20.91 -3.22 48.95
CA MET A 1 20.71 -4.30 47.95
C MET A 1 20.47 -3.61 46.62
N SER A 2 21.41 -3.46 45.69
CA SER A 2 22.51 -4.34 45.24
C SER A 2 22.02 -5.66 44.64
N MET A 3 21.78 -5.65 43.32
CA MET A 3 22.33 -6.66 42.40
C MET A 3 22.21 -6.19 40.94
N ARG A 4 23.36 -5.98 40.29
CA ARG A 4 23.53 -6.03 38.83
C ARG A 4 24.46 -7.21 38.52
N PRO A 5 24.02 -8.21 37.74
CA PRO A 5 24.86 -8.90 36.74
C PRO A 5 24.08 -9.29 35.45
N ILE A 6 24.68 -9.57 34.28
CA ILE A 6 25.94 -9.12 33.65
C ILE A 6 25.86 -9.42 32.11
N ILE A 7 26.56 -8.65 31.27
CA ILE A 7 27.12 -8.93 29.90
C ILE A 7 26.47 -10.03 29.02
N GLY A 8 26.24 -9.70 27.73
CA GLY A 8 25.94 -10.68 26.67
C GLY A 8 26.18 -10.16 25.25
N ALA A 9 27.41 -9.75 24.91
CA ALA A 9 27.74 -9.35 23.55
C ALA A 9 27.96 -10.58 22.64
N PHE A 10 27.21 -10.68 21.54
CA PHE A 10 27.46 -11.67 20.49
C PHE A 10 27.83 -10.98 19.18
N LEU A 11 29.10 -11.08 18.83
CA LEU A 11 29.71 -10.53 17.63
C LEU A 11 29.95 -11.72 16.68
N VAL A 12 29.18 -11.80 15.58
CA VAL A 12 29.35 -12.87 14.58
C VAL A 12 30.04 -12.28 13.35
N LEU A 13 31.35 -12.51 13.28
CA LEU A 13 32.17 -12.25 12.10
C LEU A 13 31.99 -13.40 11.09
N LEU A 14 31.29 -13.14 9.98
CA LEU A 14 31.31 -14.01 8.80
C LEU A 14 32.42 -13.54 7.86
N ALA A 15 33.61 -14.10 8.05
CA ALA A 15 34.71 -14.00 7.10
C ALA A 15 34.58 -15.10 6.04
N ALA A 16 34.45 -14.71 4.76
CA ALA A 16 34.59 -15.63 3.65
C ALA A 16 35.36 -14.94 2.50
N CYS A 17 36.65 -15.29 2.40
CA CYS A 17 37.36 -15.25 1.11
C CYS A 17 36.63 -16.21 0.14
N GLY A 18 36.58 -16.01 -1.17
CA GLY A 18 37.27 -15.05 -2.02
C GLY A 18 37.71 -15.76 -3.30
N GLN A 19 37.40 -15.20 -4.47
CA GLN A 19 37.87 -15.74 -5.77
C GLN A 19 37.89 -14.61 -6.82
N PRO A 20 39.05 -14.13 -7.26
CA PRO A 20 39.15 -13.31 -8.46
C PRO A 20 39.09 -14.22 -9.69
N ALA A 21 37.98 -14.21 -10.41
CA ALA A 21 37.91 -14.83 -11.73
C ALA A 21 38.58 -13.91 -12.76
N GLU A 22 39.68 -14.35 -13.37
CA GLU A 22 40.27 -13.68 -14.54
C GLU A 22 39.25 -13.67 -15.70
N GLN A 23 38.74 -12.50 -16.04
CA GLN A 23 37.92 -12.32 -17.23
C GLN A 23 38.79 -11.73 -18.35
N LYS A 24 39.10 -12.56 -19.35
CA LYS A 24 39.90 -12.17 -20.52
C LYS A 24 39.29 -10.97 -21.24
N THR A 25 40.05 -9.89 -21.34
CA THR A 25 39.77 -8.77 -22.24
C THR A 25 39.76 -9.25 -23.70
N SER A 26 38.59 -9.21 -24.34
CA SER A 26 38.48 -9.23 -25.80
C SER A 26 38.38 -7.80 -26.32
N PRO A 27 39.17 -7.41 -27.34
CA PRO A 27 39.09 -6.06 -27.91
C PRO A 27 37.98 -5.94 -28.96
N SER A 28 37.33 -4.77 -28.97
CA SER A 28 36.55 -4.15 -30.05
C SER A 28 35.54 -4.97 -30.86
N THR A 29 34.26 -4.62 -30.71
CA THR A 29 33.38 -4.29 -31.86
C THR A 29 32.35 -3.23 -31.42
N GLU A 30 32.36 -2.10 -32.13
CA GLU A 30 31.23 -1.18 -32.41
C GLU A 30 30.37 -0.61 -31.25
N ALA A 31 30.44 0.72 -31.10
CA ALA A 31 29.55 1.48 -30.22
C ALA A 31 28.15 1.62 -30.84
N ALA A 32 27.28 0.66 -30.60
CA ALA A 32 25.84 0.83 -30.81
C ALA A 32 25.31 1.95 -29.89
N PRO A 33 24.39 2.82 -30.36
CA PRO A 33 23.82 3.86 -29.52
C PRO A 33 23.04 3.22 -28.36
N THR A 34 23.45 3.53 -27.14
CA THR A 34 22.83 3.02 -25.90
C THR A 34 21.44 3.62 -25.71
N GLY A 35 20.47 3.11 -26.47
CA GLY A 35 19.06 3.29 -26.17
C GLY A 35 18.81 2.78 -24.76
N ARG A 36 18.57 3.69 -23.80
CA ARG A 36 18.11 3.31 -22.47
C ARG A 36 16.89 2.43 -22.66
N ALA A 37 16.99 1.16 -22.28
CA ALA A 37 15.82 0.36 -22.03
C ALA A 37 14.99 1.10 -20.99
N GLN A 38 13.90 1.71 -21.43
CA GLN A 38 12.90 2.24 -20.51
C GLN A 38 12.33 1.01 -19.81
N SER A 39 12.58 0.87 -18.50
CA SER A 39 11.86 -0.10 -17.70
C SER A 39 10.36 0.05 -17.99
N PRO A 40 9.61 -1.06 -18.17
CA PRO A 40 8.17 -0.97 -18.34
C PRO A 40 7.59 -0.07 -17.26
N ALA A 41 6.76 0.89 -17.66
CA ALA A 41 6.00 1.66 -16.69
C ALA A 41 5.21 0.67 -15.81
N PRO A 42 5.13 0.86 -14.48
CA PRO A 42 4.33 0.00 -13.64
C PRO A 42 2.88 -0.06 -14.18
N PRO A 43 2.22 -1.23 -14.10
CA PRO A 43 0.86 -1.37 -14.60
C PRO A 43 -0.05 -0.32 -13.94
N ARG A 44 -0.94 0.27 -14.74
CA ARG A 44 -1.94 1.18 -14.21
C ARG A 44 -2.96 0.38 -13.39
N LEU A 45 -3.39 0.96 -12.27
CA LEU A 45 -4.44 0.41 -11.42
C LEU A 45 -5.76 0.51 -12.20
N GLY A 46 -6.40 -0.63 -12.45
CA GLY A 46 -7.70 -0.69 -13.11
C GLY A 46 -8.81 -0.20 -12.18
N HIS A 47 -9.85 0.42 -12.73
CA HIS A 47 -11.06 0.73 -11.95
C HIS A 47 -11.72 -0.58 -11.49
N GLU A 48 -11.80 -1.57 -12.37
CA GLU A 48 -12.30 -2.91 -12.13
C GLU A 48 -11.52 -3.67 -11.05
N THR A 49 -10.22 -3.36 -10.86
CA THR A 49 -9.39 -3.98 -9.83
C THR A 49 -9.83 -3.57 -8.42
N VAL A 50 -10.15 -2.28 -8.22
CA VAL A 50 -10.50 -1.73 -6.90
C VAL A 50 -11.99 -1.84 -6.58
N ILE A 51 -12.87 -1.95 -7.57
CA ILE A 51 -14.32 -2.05 -7.34
C ILE A 51 -14.65 -3.33 -6.55
N GLY A 52 -15.40 -3.15 -5.47
CA GLY A 52 -15.78 -4.22 -4.53
C GLY A 52 -15.91 -3.71 -3.10
N THR A 53 -16.35 -4.61 -2.21
CA THR A 53 -16.26 -4.45 -0.76
C THR A 53 -15.03 -5.19 -0.27
N TRP A 54 -14.27 -4.55 0.62
CA TRP A 54 -13.02 -5.05 1.17
C TRP A 54 -13.01 -4.90 2.69
N SER A 55 -12.63 -5.94 3.42
CA SER A 55 -12.56 -5.98 4.88
C SER A 55 -11.10 -6.00 5.33
N PHE A 56 -10.74 -5.20 6.34
CA PHE A 56 -9.34 -5.08 6.80
C PHE A 56 -8.95 -6.18 7.81
N ASP A 57 -9.92 -6.73 8.55
CA ASP A 57 -9.76 -7.90 9.42
C ASP A 57 -10.07 -9.26 8.75
N GLY A 58 -10.62 -9.25 7.53
CA GLY A 58 -11.06 -10.43 6.80
C GLY A 58 -12.38 -11.05 7.27
N SER A 59 -13.10 -10.42 8.21
CA SER A 59 -14.38 -10.93 8.71
C SER A 59 -15.55 -10.71 7.75
N CYS A 60 -15.45 -9.69 6.89
CA CYS A 60 -16.55 -9.17 6.07
C CYS A 60 -17.81 -8.81 6.87
N ALA A 61 -17.68 -8.55 8.17
CA ALA A 61 -18.70 -7.90 8.97
C ALA A 61 -18.76 -6.40 8.64
N SER A 62 -19.89 -5.75 8.92
CA SER A 62 -20.03 -4.30 8.77
C SER A 62 -19.17 -3.56 9.80
N GLY A 63 -18.37 -2.60 9.35
CA GLY A 63 -17.75 -1.58 10.21
C GLY A 63 -16.23 -1.44 10.10
N ASP A 64 -15.53 -2.45 9.57
CA ASP A 64 -14.08 -2.42 9.31
C ASP A 64 -13.78 -2.77 7.86
N GLY A 65 -13.23 -1.82 7.10
CA GLY A 65 -13.01 -2.01 5.66
C GLY A 65 -13.25 -0.80 4.78
N MET A 66 -13.46 -1.05 3.48
CA MET A 66 -13.85 -0.03 2.50
C MET A 66 -14.72 -0.62 1.40
N GLY A 67 -15.61 0.18 0.84
CA GLY A 67 -16.37 -0.17 -0.35
C GLY A 67 -16.10 0.82 -1.46
N ILE A 68 -15.84 0.31 -2.66
CA ILE A 68 -15.54 1.07 -3.87
C ILE A 68 -16.57 0.68 -4.92
N ASN A 69 -17.58 1.53 -5.13
CA ASN A 69 -18.72 1.21 -5.99
C ASN A 69 -18.51 1.70 -7.42
N ALA A 70 -19.04 0.97 -8.40
CA ALA A 70 -18.91 1.31 -9.82
C ALA A 70 -19.59 2.64 -10.23
N ASP A 71 -20.46 3.19 -9.39
CA ASP A 71 -21.12 4.49 -9.58
C ASP A 71 -20.28 5.69 -9.12
N GLY A 72 -19.09 5.44 -8.57
CA GLY A 72 -18.18 6.46 -8.03
C GLY A 72 -18.37 6.75 -6.54
N THR A 73 -19.32 6.11 -5.86
CA THR A 73 -19.49 6.22 -4.40
C THR A 73 -18.53 5.31 -3.65
N ALA A 74 -18.16 5.70 -2.43
CA ALA A 74 -17.31 4.92 -1.55
C ALA A 74 -17.74 4.99 -0.08
N PHE A 75 -17.36 3.99 0.69
CA PHE A 75 -17.38 4.01 2.16
C PHE A 75 -16.04 3.54 2.72
N TYR A 76 -15.77 3.90 3.98
CA TYR A 76 -14.56 3.54 4.71
C TYR A 76 -14.86 3.43 6.19
N ASP A 77 -14.58 2.26 6.77
CA ASP A 77 -15.02 1.79 8.07
C ASP A 77 -16.53 2.09 8.29
N GLU A 78 -17.00 2.20 9.54
CA GLU A 78 -18.36 2.64 9.88
C GLU A 78 -18.58 4.16 9.77
N TRP A 79 -17.51 4.95 9.71
CA TRP A 79 -17.56 6.42 9.87
C TRP A 79 -17.61 7.21 8.56
N GLY A 80 -17.06 6.66 7.46
CA GLY A 80 -16.75 7.41 6.24
C GLY A 80 -17.66 7.07 5.08
N THR A 81 -18.30 8.08 4.47
CA THR A 81 -19.06 7.93 3.21
C THR A 81 -18.76 9.07 2.23
N GLY A 82 -18.69 8.79 0.93
CA GLY A 82 -18.40 9.82 -0.08
C GLY A 82 -18.14 9.25 -1.47
N THR A 83 -17.09 9.72 -2.13
CA THR A 83 -16.73 9.35 -3.51
C THR A 83 -15.28 8.89 -3.64
N TRP A 84 -14.95 8.25 -4.77
CA TRP A 84 -13.57 7.84 -5.08
C TRP A 84 -13.13 8.20 -6.50
N THR A 85 -11.82 8.19 -6.72
CA THR A 85 -11.20 8.31 -8.04
C THR A 85 -9.80 7.68 -8.05
N ILE A 86 -9.23 7.38 -9.23
CA ILE A 86 -7.79 7.08 -9.36
C ILE A 86 -7.09 8.34 -9.88
N ASN A 87 -6.10 8.82 -9.13
CA ASN A 87 -5.37 10.04 -9.48
C ASN A 87 -4.29 9.80 -10.56
N ARG A 88 -3.59 10.87 -10.98
CA ARG A 88 -2.56 10.77 -12.04
C ARG A 88 -1.30 10.00 -11.59
N GLN A 89 -1.14 9.81 -10.29
CA GLN A 89 -0.07 9.06 -9.63
C GLN A 89 -0.45 7.58 -9.46
N ASN A 90 -1.59 7.14 -10.00
CA ASN A 90 -2.07 5.76 -9.94
C ASN A 90 -2.50 5.30 -8.52
N GLN A 91 -2.87 6.26 -7.66
CA GLN A 91 -3.34 6.02 -6.30
C GLN A 91 -4.87 6.13 -6.26
N LEU A 92 -5.51 5.27 -5.48
CA LEU A 92 -6.94 5.40 -5.16
C LEU A 92 -7.10 6.55 -4.15
N VAL A 93 -7.95 7.53 -4.47
CA VAL A 93 -8.24 8.67 -3.60
C VAL A 93 -9.71 8.58 -3.20
N LEU A 94 -9.97 8.63 -1.89
CA LEU A 94 -11.33 8.69 -1.33
C LEU A 94 -11.57 10.09 -0.77
N ASP A 95 -12.67 10.71 -1.18
CA ASP A 95 -13.20 11.96 -0.68
C ASP A 95 -14.44 11.68 0.15
N LEU A 96 -14.30 11.70 1.46
CA LEU A 96 -15.27 11.19 2.42
C LEU A 96 -15.78 12.31 3.33
N VAL A 97 -16.94 12.07 3.93
CA VAL A 97 -17.44 12.76 5.11
C VAL A 97 -17.41 11.76 6.27
N ARG A 98 -16.62 12.07 7.29
CA ARG A 98 -16.57 11.38 8.58
C ARG A 98 -17.73 11.85 9.45
N ARG A 99 -18.54 10.92 9.96
CA ARG A 99 -19.59 11.24 10.95
C ARG A 99 -19.37 10.53 12.27
N GLU A 100 -19.73 11.18 13.37
CA GLU A 100 -19.77 10.58 14.70
C GLU A 100 -21.05 9.73 14.85
N MET A 101 -20.88 8.46 15.19
CA MET A 101 -22.00 7.53 15.36
C MET A 101 -22.86 7.92 16.57
N GLY A 102 -24.18 7.98 16.36
CA GLY A 102 -25.15 8.34 17.40
C GLY A 102 -25.47 9.84 17.50
N VAL A 103 -24.89 10.69 16.64
CA VAL A 103 -25.23 12.12 16.56
C VAL A 103 -26.16 12.36 15.37
N GLU A 104 -27.43 12.68 15.64
CA GLU A 104 -28.50 12.78 14.63
C GLU A 104 -28.34 13.99 13.68
N GLU A 105 -27.70 15.06 14.15
CA GLU A 105 -27.45 16.30 13.38
C GLU A 105 -25.95 16.57 13.17
N ASP A 106 -25.15 15.55 12.90
CA ASP A 106 -23.74 15.73 12.53
C ASP A 106 -23.57 16.07 11.04
N PRO A 107 -23.12 17.30 10.67
CA PRO A 107 -22.78 17.62 9.29
C PRO A 107 -21.57 16.81 8.77
N GLY A 108 -20.73 16.32 9.68
CA GLY A 108 -19.53 15.54 9.44
C GLY A 108 -18.30 16.37 9.05
N GLU A 109 -17.12 15.76 9.24
CA GLU A 109 -15.82 16.32 8.88
C GLU A 109 -15.41 15.80 7.48
N PRO A 110 -15.03 16.68 6.52
CA PRO A 110 -14.51 16.22 5.23
C PRO A 110 -13.10 15.63 5.39
N VAL A 111 -12.93 14.36 5.03
CA VAL A 111 -11.67 13.62 5.12
C VAL A 111 -11.26 13.14 3.73
N ARG A 112 -10.00 13.39 3.34
CA ARG A 112 -9.40 12.81 2.13
C ARG A 112 -8.38 11.74 2.51
N LEU A 113 -8.56 10.55 1.94
CA LEU A 113 -7.63 9.43 2.07
C LEU A 113 -6.92 9.18 0.73
N THR A 114 -5.65 8.81 0.78
CA THR A 114 -4.90 8.32 -0.40
C THR A 114 -4.43 6.90 -0.11
N VAL A 115 -4.85 5.96 -0.95
CA VAL A 115 -4.62 4.53 -0.84
C VAL A 115 -3.66 4.11 -1.95
N ASP A 116 -2.43 3.79 -1.57
CA ASP A 116 -1.40 3.25 -2.45
C ASP A 116 -1.60 1.74 -2.57
N VAL A 117 -2.13 1.26 -3.69
CA VAL A 117 -2.25 -0.18 -3.96
C VAL A 117 -0.88 -0.72 -4.37
N GLN A 118 -0.25 -1.51 -3.51
CA GLN A 118 1.05 -2.13 -3.73
C GLN A 118 0.92 -3.43 -4.55
N ALA A 119 -0.09 -4.24 -4.23
CA ALA A 119 -0.45 -5.45 -4.96
C ALA A 119 -1.96 -5.68 -4.94
N SER A 120 -2.45 -6.46 -5.90
CA SER A 120 -3.89 -6.75 -6.07
C SER A 120 -4.10 -8.13 -6.67
N SER A 121 -5.07 -8.87 -6.14
CA SER A 121 -5.64 -10.08 -6.72
C SER A 121 -7.16 -9.96 -6.81
N GLU A 122 -7.84 -11.01 -7.27
CA GLU A 122 -9.30 -11.07 -7.19
C GLU A 122 -9.80 -11.11 -5.74
N GLU A 123 -9.00 -11.61 -4.80
CA GLU A 123 -9.40 -11.87 -3.41
C GLU A 123 -8.81 -10.87 -2.39
N ALA A 124 -7.78 -10.10 -2.74
CA ALA A 124 -7.12 -9.18 -1.80
C ALA A 124 -6.50 -7.94 -2.46
N LEU A 125 -6.41 -6.84 -1.71
CA LEU A 125 -5.56 -5.69 -2.00
C LEU A 125 -4.53 -5.51 -0.89
N GLU A 126 -3.25 -5.41 -1.24
CA GLU A 126 -2.18 -4.96 -0.34
C GLU A 126 -2.04 -3.45 -0.51
N VAL A 127 -2.34 -2.67 0.53
CA VAL A 127 -2.44 -1.22 0.45
C VAL A 127 -1.69 -0.49 1.56
N VAL A 128 -1.23 0.73 1.26
CA VAL A 128 -0.90 1.74 2.29
C VAL A 128 -1.99 2.79 2.28
N VAL A 129 -2.69 2.97 3.40
CA VAL A 129 -3.65 4.06 3.54
C VAL A 129 -2.99 5.25 4.24
N ASN A 130 -3.07 6.40 3.60
CA ASN A 130 -2.55 7.68 4.07
C ASN A 130 -3.72 8.62 4.36
N ALA A 131 -3.92 8.99 5.62
CA ALA A 131 -4.84 10.05 6.04
C ALA A 131 -4.05 11.31 6.45
N ALA A 132 -4.62 12.49 6.23
CA ALA A 132 -3.94 13.75 6.54
C ALA A 132 -3.73 13.92 8.06
N GLY A 133 -2.47 13.94 8.50
CA GLY A 133 -2.10 14.09 9.91
C GLY A 133 -1.98 12.78 10.69
N GLU A 134 -2.23 11.63 10.05
CA GLU A 134 -2.08 10.30 10.65
C GLU A 134 -0.82 9.59 10.11
N THR A 135 -0.31 8.60 10.84
CA THR A 135 0.77 7.73 10.33
C THR A 135 0.20 6.81 9.25
N PRO A 136 0.87 6.64 8.09
CA PRO A 136 0.43 5.69 7.07
C PRO A 136 0.28 4.26 7.62
N ARG A 137 -0.80 3.58 7.25
CA ARG A 137 -1.11 2.21 7.69
C ARG A 137 -1.01 1.21 6.53
N GLU A 138 -0.15 0.21 6.66
CA GLU A 138 -0.11 -0.97 5.78
C GLU A 138 -1.25 -1.93 6.15
N VAL A 139 -2.03 -2.36 5.16
CA VAL A 139 -3.23 -3.20 5.34
C VAL A 139 -3.36 -4.18 4.19
N THR A 140 -3.71 -5.43 4.50
CA THR A 140 -4.21 -6.39 3.51
C THR A 140 -5.74 -6.42 3.59
N ALA A 141 -6.41 -5.86 2.60
CA ALA A 141 -7.87 -5.80 2.55
C ALA A 141 -8.42 -6.98 1.75
N MET A 142 -9.21 -7.84 2.39
CA MET A 142 -9.77 -9.06 1.77
C MET A 142 -11.11 -8.76 1.10
N ARG A 143 -11.34 -9.29 -0.11
CA ARG A 143 -12.60 -9.08 -0.85
C ARG A 143 -13.75 -9.80 -0.14
N CYS A 144 -14.87 -9.10 0.02
CA CYS A 144 -16.13 -9.68 0.45
C CYS A 144 -16.97 -10.11 -0.76
N SER A 145 -17.55 -11.31 -0.65
CA SER A 145 -18.31 -12.02 -1.70
C SER A 145 -19.80 -11.75 -1.67
#